data_AF-A0A829PQM7-F1
#
_entry.id   AF-A0A829PQM7-F1
#
_cell.length_a   1.000
_cell.length_b   1.000
_cell.length_c   1.000
_cell.angle_alpha   90.00
_cell.angle_beta   90.00
_cell.angle_gamma   90.00
#
_symmetry.space_group_name_H-M   'P 1'
#
loop_
_entity.id
_entity.type
_entity.pdbx_description
1 polymer ?
#
loop_
_entity_poly.entity_id
_entity_poly.type
_entity_poly.pdbx_seq_one_letter_code
_entity_poly.pdbx_strand_id
1 'polypeptide(L)'
;MPSAAAALHEAGLRLEDPPENWLTKAYDGSVLVDLIFCPNDRPVDANFLARAEPMQIGPTRAPVVTATDLMVDKLLVLDSHRCDFGPVLSIARAIREQVDWRQVYRSTEQSPYATAFLNLLVGLEIVESTNARTNDTRQYDEAELRRRFAEDARTAELGVQVTFNGDTVALDGEVDCSHRRDMLAVVAREYAPGIQVRNMVRVSDTGKPGPAEMIS
;
A
#
# COMPACT_ATOMS: atom_id res chain seq x y z
N MET A 1 1.80 -38.02 -0.61
CA MET A 1 0.78 -37.52 -1.56
C MET A 1 1.46 -37.36 -2.92
N PRO A 2 0.82 -37.76 -4.03
CA PRO A 2 1.34 -37.46 -5.36
C PRO A 2 1.45 -35.94 -5.57
N SER A 3 2.36 -35.49 -6.44
CA SER A 3 2.39 -34.08 -6.84
C SER A 3 1.10 -33.71 -7.57
N ALA A 4 0.72 -32.43 -7.60
CA ALA A 4 -0.48 -31.99 -8.31
C ALA A 4 -0.45 -32.38 -9.79
N ALA A 5 0.71 -32.25 -10.45
CA ALA A 5 0.90 -32.69 -11.84
C ALA A 5 0.66 -34.20 -12.00
N ALA A 6 1.23 -35.03 -11.11
CA ALA A 6 1.02 -36.48 -11.16
C ALA A 6 -0.46 -36.85 -10.96
N ALA A 7 -1.15 -36.19 -10.02
CA ALA A 7 -2.58 -36.42 -9.78
C ALA A 7 -3.44 -36.04 -11.01
N LEU A 8 -3.12 -34.95 -11.70
CA LEU A 8 -3.81 -34.58 -12.94
C LEU A 8 -3.55 -35.59 -14.07
N HIS A 9 -2.30 -36.07 -14.20
CA HIS A 9 -1.97 -37.10 -15.18
C HIS A 9 -2.68 -38.43 -14.92
N GLU A 10 -2.70 -38.89 -13.65
CA GLU A 10 -3.43 -40.09 -13.23
C GLU A 10 -4.94 -39.97 -13.46
N ALA A 11 -5.50 -38.75 -13.37
CA ALA A 11 -6.88 -38.45 -13.71
C ALA A 11 -7.16 -38.41 -15.24
N GLY A 12 -6.13 -38.60 -16.08
CA GLY A 12 -6.24 -38.66 -17.53
C GLY A 12 -5.99 -37.34 -18.25
N LEU A 13 -5.58 -36.28 -17.55
CA LEU A 13 -5.25 -35.02 -18.19
C LEU A 13 -3.90 -35.11 -18.91
N ARG A 14 -3.84 -34.50 -20.09
CA ARG A 14 -2.59 -34.36 -20.85
C ARG A 14 -1.79 -33.22 -20.27
N LEU A 15 -0.67 -33.53 -19.63
CA LEU A 15 0.30 -32.53 -19.20
C LEU A 15 1.09 -32.00 -20.40
N GLU A 16 1.47 -30.73 -20.31
CA GLU A 16 2.34 -30.03 -21.24
C GLU A 16 3.26 -29.13 -20.43
N ASP A 17 4.56 -29.26 -20.68
CA ASP A 17 5.60 -28.48 -20.01
C ASP A 17 5.94 -27.28 -20.88
N PRO A 18 5.49 -26.07 -20.50
CA PRO A 18 5.72 -24.88 -21.29
C PRO A 18 7.11 -24.29 -20.95
N PRO A 19 7.65 -23.35 -21.74
CA PRO A 19 8.94 -22.71 -21.41
C PRO A 19 8.92 -21.91 -20.11
N GLU A 20 7.73 -21.54 -19.62
CA GLU A 20 7.53 -20.83 -18.35
C GLU A 20 7.89 -21.69 -17.13
N ASN A 21 8.77 -21.16 -16.28
CA ASN A 21 9.21 -21.82 -15.05
C ASN A 21 8.29 -21.60 -13.83
N TRP A 22 7.06 -21.15 -14.05
CA TRP A 22 6.10 -20.78 -12.99
C TRP A 22 4.77 -21.52 -13.07
N LEU A 23 4.56 -22.32 -14.12
CA LEU A 23 3.36 -23.13 -14.31
C LEU A 23 3.62 -24.42 -15.10
N THR A 24 2.72 -25.38 -14.96
CA THR A 24 2.57 -26.51 -15.90
C THR A 24 1.16 -26.44 -16.51
N LYS A 25 1.01 -26.77 -17.79
CA LYS A 25 -0.31 -26.83 -18.43
C LYS A 25 -0.85 -28.25 -18.37
N ALA A 26 -2.14 -28.39 -18.10
CA ALA A 26 -2.85 -29.66 -18.18
C ALA A 26 -4.11 -29.48 -19.03
N TYR A 27 -4.45 -30.48 -19.81
CA TYR A 27 -5.62 -30.42 -20.70
C TYR A 27 -6.57 -31.57 -20.44
N ASP A 28 -7.85 -31.24 -20.30
CA ASP A 28 -8.98 -32.16 -20.39
C ASP A 28 -9.74 -31.87 -21.69
N GLY A 29 -9.45 -32.63 -22.75
CA GLY A 29 -9.93 -32.32 -24.10
C GLY A 29 -9.48 -30.92 -24.55
N SER A 30 -10.44 -30.00 -24.72
CA SER A 30 -10.19 -28.60 -25.09
C SER A 30 -10.06 -27.65 -23.88
N VAL A 31 -10.27 -28.14 -22.66
CA VAL A 31 -10.21 -27.33 -21.44
C VAL A 31 -8.76 -27.27 -20.96
N LEU A 32 -8.20 -26.07 -20.93
CA LEU A 32 -6.89 -25.81 -20.35
C LEU A 32 -7.02 -25.56 -18.84
N VAL A 33 -6.17 -26.23 -18.06
CA VAL A 33 -5.96 -26.01 -16.64
C VAL A 33 -4.50 -25.57 -16.46
N ASP A 34 -4.29 -24.33 -16.01
CA ASP A 34 -2.97 -23.85 -15.63
C ASP A 34 -2.67 -24.27 -14.17
N LEU A 35 -1.69 -25.15 -13.99
CA LEU A 35 -1.15 -25.49 -12.68
C LEU A 35 -0.07 -24.48 -12.31
N ILE A 36 -0.48 -23.41 -11.66
CA ILE A 36 0.38 -22.27 -11.30
C ILE A 36 1.04 -22.54 -9.93
N PHE A 37 2.36 -22.46 -9.86
CA PHE A 37 3.13 -22.69 -8.62
C PHE A 37 4.06 -21.54 -8.23
N CYS A 38 4.26 -20.53 -9.08
CA CYS A 38 5.03 -19.32 -8.74
C CYS A 38 4.50 -18.06 -9.46
N PRO A 39 3.25 -17.62 -9.19
CA PRO A 39 2.71 -16.42 -9.83
C PRO A 39 3.48 -15.16 -9.40
N ASN A 40 3.85 -14.31 -10.36
CA ASN A 40 4.52 -13.02 -10.10
C ASN A 40 5.76 -13.14 -9.18
N ASP A 41 6.60 -14.16 -9.42
CA ASP A 41 7.80 -14.48 -8.62
C ASP A 41 7.52 -14.77 -7.13
N ARG A 42 6.28 -15.15 -6.81
CA ARG A 42 5.84 -15.50 -5.46
C ARG A 42 5.51 -17.00 -5.40
N PRO A 43 6.34 -17.84 -4.77
CA PRO A 43 6.08 -19.27 -4.67
C PRO A 43 4.74 -19.57 -3.96
N VAL A 44 3.98 -20.50 -4.51
CA VAL A 44 2.78 -21.05 -3.85
C VAL A 44 3.23 -22.06 -2.80
N ASP A 45 3.20 -21.66 -1.53
CA ASP A 45 3.59 -22.50 -0.40
C ASP A 45 2.39 -23.10 0.35
N ALA A 46 2.67 -23.96 1.34
CA ALA A 46 1.64 -24.59 2.15
C ALA A 46 0.80 -23.56 2.93
N ASN A 47 1.39 -22.43 3.33
CA ASN A 47 0.68 -21.37 4.05
C ASN A 47 -0.30 -20.63 3.14
N PHE A 48 0.04 -20.43 1.87
CA PHE A 48 -0.86 -19.90 0.85
C PHE A 48 -2.05 -20.82 0.66
N LEU A 49 -1.80 -22.11 0.41
CA LEU A 49 -2.86 -23.10 0.19
C LEU A 49 -3.75 -23.29 1.43
N ALA A 50 -3.20 -23.20 2.64
CA ALA A 50 -3.95 -23.35 3.88
C ALA A 50 -4.96 -22.21 4.13
N ARG A 51 -4.82 -21.06 3.49
CA ARG A 51 -5.79 -19.95 3.57
C ARG A 51 -6.99 -20.13 2.65
N ALA A 52 -6.94 -21.06 1.70
CA ALA A 52 -8.03 -21.25 0.74
C ALA A 52 -9.30 -21.71 1.46
N GLU A 53 -10.43 -21.10 1.09
CA GLU A 53 -11.72 -21.36 1.73
C GLU A 53 -12.58 -22.31 0.87
N PRO A 54 -13.29 -23.29 1.46
CA PRO A 54 -14.17 -24.17 0.70
C PRO A 54 -15.41 -23.44 0.16
N MET A 55 -15.44 -23.19 -1.16
CA MET A 55 -16.54 -22.51 -1.84
C MET A 55 -17.32 -23.46 -2.77
N GLN A 56 -18.59 -23.11 -3.04
CA GLN A 56 -19.42 -23.81 -4.01
C GLN A 56 -19.18 -23.23 -5.43
N ILE A 57 -18.82 -24.09 -6.37
CA ILE A 57 -18.58 -23.76 -7.78
C ILE A 57 -19.44 -24.70 -8.63
N GLY A 58 -20.61 -24.22 -9.07
CA GLY A 58 -21.61 -25.07 -9.73
C GLY A 58 -21.99 -26.25 -8.82
N PRO A 59 -21.82 -27.52 -9.26
CA PRO A 59 -22.09 -28.70 -8.43
C PRO A 59 -20.93 -29.07 -7.47
N THR A 60 -19.74 -28.49 -7.63
CA THR A 60 -18.52 -28.91 -6.91
C THR A 60 -18.24 -28.00 -5.72
N ARG A 61 -17.78 -28.57 -4.59
CA ARG A 61 -17.12 -27.80 -3.52
C ARG A 61 -15.61 -27.93 -3.65
N ALA A 62 -14.92 -26.81 -3.69
CA ALA A 62 -13.47 -26.77 -3.84
C ALA A 62 -12.84 -25.67 -2.96
N PRO A 63 -11.59 -25.84 -2.51
CA PRO A 63 -10.83 -24.75 -1.91
C PRO A 63 -10.56 -23.66 -2.95
N VAL A 64 -10.87 -22.41 -2.61
CA VAL A 64 -10.69 -21.24 -3.47
C VAL A 64 -9.81 -20.23 -2.75
N VAL A 65 -8.89 -19.61 -3.49
CA VAL A 65 -8.00 -18.56 -2.97
C VAL A 65 -8.82 -17.40 -2.40
N THR A 66 -8.29 -16.70 -1.41
CA THR A 66 -9.00 -15.56 -0.81
C THR A 66 -9.20 -14.43 -1.83
N ALA A 67 -10.26 -13.64 -1.68
CA ALA A 67 -10.48 -12.44 -2.50
C ALA A 67 -9.28 -11.47 -2.45
N THR A 68 -8.62 -11.37 -1.28
CA THR A 68 -7.39 -10.60 -1.07
C THR A 68 -6.24 -11.12 -1.92
N ASP A 69 -5.93 -12.42 -1.86
CA ASP A 69 -4.84 -13.03 -2.63
C ASP A 69 -5.10 -12.91 -4.14
N LEU A 70 -6.35 -13.10 -4.57
CA LEU A 70 -6.77 -12.87 -5.96
C LEU A 70 -6.48 -11.44 -6.43
N MET A 71 -6.84 -10.44 -5.62
CA MET A 71 -6.58 -9.04 -5.97
C MET A 71 -5.09 -8.73 -6.04
N VAL A 72 -4.28 -9.24 -5.11
CA VAL A 72 -2.81 -9.09 -5.16
C VAL A 72 -2.27 -9.65 -6.48
N ASP A 73 -2.65 -10.87 -6.83
CA ASP A 73 -2.15 -11.51 -8.05
C ASP A 73 -2.58 -10.76 -9.32
N LYS A 74 -3.82 -10.25 -9.37
CA LYS A 74 -4.31 -9.47 -10.51
C LYS A 74 -3.59 -8.13 -10.68
N LEU A 75 -3.22 -7.48 -9.58
CA LEU A 75 -2.51 -6.20 -9.63
C LEU A 75 -1.02 -6.35 -9.97
N LEU A 76 -0.39 -7.46 -9.55
CA LEU A 76 1.02 -7.72 -9.85
C LEU A 76 1.28 -8.14 -11.30
N VAL A 77 0.24 -8.51 -12.07
CA VAL A 77 0.36 -8.78 -13.51
C VAL A 77 0.43 -7.49 -14.34
N LEU A 78 0.08 -6.33 -13.76
CA LEU A 78 0.04 -5.06 -14.49
C LEU A 78 1.45 -4.53 -14.77
N ASP A 79 1.73 -4.27 -16.05
CA ASP A 79 2.97 -3.68 -16.53
C ASP A 79 2.70 -2.77 -17.74
N SER A 80 3.75 -2.26 -18.38
CA SER A 80 3.64 -1.36 -19.54
C SER A 80 2.95 -1.98 -20.76
N HIS A 81 2.95 -3.31 -20.88
CA HIS A 81 2.27 -4.06 -21.95
C HIS A 81 0.88 -4.53 -21.52
N ARG A 82 0.58 -4.55 -20.21
CA ARG A 82 -0.64 -5.11 -19.62
C ARG A 82 -1.30 -4.14 -18.64
N CYS A 83 -1.43 -2.88 -19.00
CA CYS A 83 -2.07 -1.84 -18.18
C CYS A 83 -3.52 -1.57 -18.63
N ASP A 84 -4.40 -2.56 -18.46
CA ASP A 84 -5.85 -2.38 -18.63
C ASP A 84 -6.58 -2.60 -17.30
N PHE A 85 -7.10 -1.51 -16.73
CA PHE A 85 -7.81 -1.52 -15.46
C PHE A 85 -9.26 -2.00 -15.58
N GLY A 86 -9.86 -2.00 -16.77
CA GLY A 86 -11.29 -2.29 -16.95
C GLY A 86 -11.72 -3.66 -16.35
N PRO A 87 -11.03 -4.76 -16.71
CA PRO A 87 -11.33 -6.08 -16.17
C PRO A 87 -11.11 -6.16 -14.65
N VAL A 88 -9.99 -5.63 -14.15
CA VAL A 88 -9.64 -5.69 -12.72
C VAL A 88 -10.58 -4.84 -11.86
N LEU A 89 -11.03 -3.69 -12.39
CA LEU A 89 -12.02 -2.82 -11.74
C LEU A 89 -13.36 -3.53 -11.56
N SER A 90 -13.80 -4.26 -12.59
CA SER A 90 -15.05 -5.03 -12.55
C SER A 90 -15.00 -6.11 -11.48
N ILE A 91 -13.87 -6.82 -11.38
CA ILE A 91 -13.62 -7.81 -10.32
C ILE A 91 -13.63 -7.12 -8.95
N ALA A 92 -12.81 -6.09 -8.77
CA ALA A 92 -12.69 -5.34 -7.50
C ALA A 92 -14.04 -4.89 -6.95
N ARG A 93 -14.93 -4.36 -7.81
CA ARG A 93 -16.29 -3.97 -7.41
C ARG A 93 -17.14 -5.14 -6.93
N ALA A 94 -17.04 -6.29 -7.59
CA ALA A 94 -17.83 -7.47 -7.27
C ALA A 94 -17.45 -8.09 -5.92
N ILE A 95 -16.15 -8.07 -5.58
CA ILE A 95 -15.63 -8.70 -4.35
C ILE A 95 -15.26 -7.71 -3.25
N ARG A 96 -15.62 -6.43 -3.37
CA ARG A 96 -15.08 -5.34 -2.53
C ARG A 96 -15.15 -5.58 -1.02
N GLU A 97 -16.22 -6.19 -0.54
CA GLU A 97 -16.45 -6.44 0.90
C GLU A 97 -15.68 -7.67 1.43
N GLN A 98 -15.14 -8.49 0.53
CA GLN A 98 -14.39 -9.71 0.86
C GLN A 98 -12.87 -9.48 0.88
N VAL A 99 -12.41 -8.32 0.38
CA VAL A 99 -10.99 -8.02 0.19
C VAL A 99 -10.46 -7.25 1.39
N ASP A 100 -9.36 -7.72 1.97
CA ASP A 100 -8.53 -6.91 2.87
C ASP A 100 -7.68 -5.95 2.02
N TRP A 101 -8.25 -4.78 1.75
CA TRP A 101 -7.60 -3.75 0.93
C TRP A 101 -6.29 -3.23 1.52
N ARG A 102 -6.13 -3.31 2.85
CA ARG A 102 -4.90 -2.90 3.51
C ARG A 102 -3.78 -3.89 3.24
N GLN A 103 -4.10 -5.18 3.28
CA GLN A 103 -3.17 -6.23 2.88
C GLN A 103 -2.83 -6.15 1.39
N VAL A 104 -3.80 -5.87 0.52
CA VAL A 104 -3.54 -5.68 -0.92
C VAL A 104 -2.52 -4.56 -1.11
N TYR A 105 -2.75 -3.38 -0.52
CA TYR A 105 -1.84 -2.25 -0.64
C TYR A 105 -0.40 -2.61 -0.22
N ARG A 106 -0.22 -3.21 0.97
CA ARG A 106 1.12 -3.62 1.45
C ARG A 106 1.79 -4.65 0.54
N SER A 107 1.02 -5.58 -0.01
CA SER A 107 1.55 -6.68 -0.81
C SER A 107 1.92 -6.25 -2.24
N THR A 108 1.45 -5.08 -2.67
CA THR A 108 1.65 -4.55 -4.01
C THR A 108 2.31 -3.17 -4.04
N GLU A 109 2.85 -2.69 -2.90
CA GLU A 109 3.37 -1.32 -2.77
C GLU A 109 4.52 -1.00 -3.74
N GLN A 110 5.26 -2.02 -4.17
CA GLN A 110 6.33 -1.94 -5.15
C GLN A 110 5.83 -1.68 -6.58
N SER A 111 4.55 -1.89 -6.88
CA SER A 111 3.99 -1.74 -8.22
C SER A 111 3.33 -0.37 -8.39
N PRO A 112 3.89 0.54 -9.23
CA PRO A 112 3.26 1.83 -9.49
C PRO A 112 1.88 1.69 -10.16
N TYR A 113 1.67 0.62 -10.93
CA TYR A 113 0.38 0.31 -11.55
C TYR A 113 -0.67 -0.09 -10.51
N ALA A 114 -0.29 -0.90 -9.51
CA ALA A 114 -1.17 -1.25 -8.41
C ALA A 114 -1.53 -0.03 -7.56
N THR A 115 -0.54 0.82 -7.25
CA THR A 115 -0.76 2.09 -6.53
C THR A 115 -1.75 2.99 -7.28
N ALA A 116 -1.57 3.16 -8.60
CA ALA A 116 -2.49 3.94 -9.42
C ALA A 116 -3.91 3.36 -9.41
N PHE A 117 -4.06 2.04 -9.54
CA PHE A 117 -5.35 1.37 -9.50
C PHE A 117 -6.04 1.51 -8.13
N LEU A 118 -5.33 1.33 -7.03
CA LEU A 118 -5.89 1.47 -5.68
C LEU A 118 -6.35 2.91 -5.40
N ASN A 119 -5.59 3.91 -5.86
CA ASN A 119 -6.01 5.31 -5.80
C ASN A 119 -7.26 5.59 -6.65
N LEU A 120 -7.38 4.94 -7.82
CA LEU A 120 -8.60 4.99 -8.62
C LEU A 120 -9.80 4.40 -7.87
N LEU A 121 -9.63 3.27 -7.17
CA LEU A 121 -10.73 2.70 -6.37
C LEU A 121 -11.19 3.66 -5.26
N VAL A 122 -10.27 4.36 -4.60
CA VAL A 122 -10.59 5.39 -3.60
C VAL A 122 -11.32 6.56 -4.26
N GLY A 123 -10.82 7.08 -5.39
CA GLY A 123 -11.45 8.20 -6.11
C GLY A 123 -12.84 7.87 -6.68
N LEU A 124 -13.12 6.60 -6.91
CA LEU A 124 -14.44 6.08 -7.32
C LEU A 124 -15.34 5.68 -6.15
N GLU A 125 -14.89 5.89 -4.91
CA GLU A 125 -15.60 5.53 -3.67
C GLU A 125 -15.97 4.04 -3.61
N ILE A 126 -15.13 3.17 -4.20
CA ILE A 126 -15.29 1.71 -4.13
C ILE A 126 -14.70 1.19 -2.82
N VAL A 127 -13.67 1.86 -2.30
CA VAL A 127 -12.98 1.53 -1.06
C VAL A 127 -12.71 2.79 -0.26
N GLU A 128 -12.79 2.67 1.06
CA GLU A 128 -12.49 3.77 1.96
C GLU A 128 -11.01 4.12 1.94
N SER A 129 -10.71 5.42 2.03
CA SER A 129 -9.34 5.94 2.07
C SER A 129 -8.52 5.38 3.24
N THR A 130 -9.16 5.09 4.37
CA THR A 130 -8.53 4.48 5.56
C THR A 130 -8.06 3.04 5.32
N ASN A 131 -8.72 2.32 4.41
CA ASN A 131 -8.43 0.92 4.11
C ASN A 131 -7.33 0.76 3.05
N ALA A 132 -7.10 1.77 2.20
CA ALA A 132 -6.17 1.71 1.08
C ALA A 132 -4.84 2.45 1.29
N ARG A 133 -4.67 3.24 2.37
CA ARG A 133 -3.53 4.19 2.47
C ARG A 133 -2.76 4.02 3.78
N THR A 134 -1.46 3.72 3.69
CA THR A 134 -0.56 3.99 4.82
C THR A 134 0.77 4.65 4.50
N ASN A 135 1.29 4.65 3.26
CA ASN A 135 2.65 5.18 3.01
C ASN A 135 2.76 6.33 1.99
N ASP A 136 2.13 6.26 0.82
CA ASP A 136 2.45 7.23 -0.26
C ASP A 136 1.87 8.63 -0.01
N THR A 137 0.64 8.76 0.50
CA THR A 137 0.07 10.10 0.73
C THR A 137 0.68 10.85 1.91
N ARG A 138 1.33 10.13 2.83
CA ARG A 138 1.95 10.78 3.99
C ARG A 138 3.17 11.59 3.61
N GLN A 139 3.90 11.19 2.56
CA GLN A 139 5.01 11.99 2.06
C GLN A 139 4.52 13.31 1.45
N TYR A 140 3.35 13.29 0.79
CA TYR A 140 2.69 14.51 0.31
C TYR A 140 2.19 15.38 1.48
N ASP A 141 1.65 14.75 2.54
CA ASP A 141 1.20 15.46 3.75
C ASP A 141 2.39 16.08 4.52
N GLU A 142 3.56 15.43 4.56
CA GLU A 142 4.80 15.96 5.15
C GLU A 142 5.29 17.20 4.41
N ALA A 143 5.41 17.11 3.09
CA ALA A 143 5.88 18.22 2.26
C ALA A 143 4.92 19.42 2.32
N GLU A 144 3.62 19.17 2.28
CA GLU A 144 2.60 20.21 2.32
C GLU A 144 2.50 20.85 3.71
N LEU A 145 2.56 20.06 4.79
CA LEU A 145 2.55 20.61 6.14
C LEU A 145 3.83 21.42 6.42
N ARG A 146 4.99 20.96 5.93
CA ARG A 146 6.24 21.72 6.02
C ARG A 146 6.17 23.04 5.24
N ARG A 147 5.60 23.01 4.04
CA ARG A 147 5.35 24.22 3.24
C ARG A 147 4.44 25.19 3.98
N ARG A 148 3.37 24.69 4.58
CA ARG A 148 2.43 25.51 5.35
C ARG A 148 3.08 26.14 6.58
N PHE A 149 3.98 25.43 7.28
CA PHE A 149 4.76 26.04 8.36
C PHE A 149 5.67 27.17 7.89
N ALA A 150 6.22 27.06 6.67
CA ALA A 150 7.05 28.10 6.09
C ALA A 150 6.24 29.33 5.64
N GLU A 151 5.01 29.13 5.15
CA GLU A 151 4.17 30.20 4.59
C GLU A 151 3.21 30.84 5.61
N ASP A 152 2.84 30.13 6.69
CA ASP A 152 1.93 30.65 7.72
C ASP A 152 2.65 31.67 8.61
N ALA A 153 2.13 32.89 8.65
CA ALA A 153 2.72 34.01 9.40
C ALA A 153 2.84 33.76 10.92
N ARG A 154 2.08 32.79 11.47
CA ARG A 154 2.15 32.39 12.89
C ARG A 154 3.37 31.53 13.20
N THR A 155 3.93 30.85 12.20
CA THR A 155 5.09 29.96 12.33
C THR A 155 6.28 30.51 11.56
N ALA A 156 6.17 30.68 10.24
CA ALA A 156 7.24 31.13 9.33
C ALA A 156 8.56 30.34 9.49
N GLU A 157 8.47 29.02 9.72
CA GLU A 157 9.62 28.16 10.03
C GLU A 157 9.98 27.22 8.87
N LEU A 158 11.26 27.23 8.48
CA LEU A 158 11.82 26.34 7.44
C LEU A 158 12.58 25.13 8.00
N GLY A 159 12.97 25.19 9.28
CA GLY A 159 13.82 24.20 9.94
C GLY A 159 13.07 23.04 10.61
N VAL A 160 11.74 23.08 10.62
CA VAL A 160 10.91 22.06 11.27
C VAL A 160 10.77 20.84 10.37
N GLN A 161 11.15 19.68 10.88
CA GLN A 161 10.92 18.38 10.27
C GLN A 161 9.54 17.88 10.68
N VAL A 162 8.85 17.27 9.71
CA VAL A 162 7.53 16.68 9.88
C VAL A 162 7.64 15.21 9.53
N THR A 163 7.11 14.34 10.40
CA THR A 163 7.05 12.91 10.12
C THR A 163 5.69 12.36 10.53
N PHE A 164 5.03 11.63 9.65
CA PHE A 164 3.76 10.98 9.95
C PHE A 164 3.95 9.50 10.29
N ASN A 165 3.41 9.06 11.42
CA ASN A 165 3.35 7.66 11.81
C ASN A 165 1.93 7.31 12.30
N GLY A 166 1.18 6.61 11.45
CA GLY A 166 -0.20 6.23 11.78
C GLY A 166 -1.07 7.48 11.91
N ASP A 167 -1.71 7.60 13.07
CA ASP A 167 -2.54 8.73 13.45
C ASP A 167 -1.76 9.75 14.29
N THR A 168 -0.42 9.73 14.20
CA THR A 168 0.45 10.65 14.92
C THR A 168 1.32 11.43 13.94
N VAL A 169 1.37 12.76 14.09
CA VAL A 169 2.37 13.61 13.44
C VAL A 169 3.41 14.03 14.48
N ALA A 170 4.67 13.78 14.18
CA ALA A 170 5.81 14.22 14.99
C ALA A 170 6.42 15.47 14.36
N LEU A 171 6.61 16.50 15.19
CA LEU A 171 7.27 17.74 14.82
C LEU A 171 8.60 17.81 15.56
N ASP A 172 9.70 17.98 14.83
CA ASP A 172 11.06 18.11 15.39
C ASP A 172 11.78 19.30 14.76
N GLY A 173 12.70 19.91 15.49
CA GLY A 173 13.43 21.10 15.07
C GLY A 173 13.70 22.05 16.22
N GLU A 174 14.03 23.28 15.86
CA GLU A 174 14.34 24.36 16.79
C GLU A 174 13.72 25.67 16.28
N VAL A 175 13.15 26.45 17.20
CA VAL A 175 12.53 27.76 16.92
C VAL A 175 13.07 28.84 17.86
N ASP A 176 12.84 30.11 17.56
CA ASP A 176 13.32 31.24 18.36
C ASP A 176 12.52 31.50 19.65
N CYS A 177 11.27 31.06 19.73
CA CYS A 177 10.41 31.32 20.88
C CYS A 177 9.38 30.21 21.12
N SER A 178 8.92 30.12 22.38
CA SER A 178 7.87 29.18 22.78
C SER A 178 6.55 29.42 22.05
N HIS A 179 6.24 30.67 21.70
CA HIS A 179 5.03 31.00 20.96
C HIS A 179 4.99 30.30 19.59
N ARG A 180 6.07 30.36 18.81
CA ARG A 180 6.15 29.66 17.51
C ARG A 180 6.05 28.16 17.65
N ARG A 181 6.73 27.59 18.65
CA ARG A 181 6.62 26.16 18.97
C ARG A 181 5.16 25.76 19.17
N ASP A 182 4.43 26.52 19.97
CA ASP A 182 3.03 26.22 20.28
C ASP A 182 2.13 26.41 19.04
N MET A 183 2.42 27.38 18.17
CA MET A 183 1.70 27.60 16.90
C MET A 183 1.90 26.49 15.88
N LEU A 184 3.08 25.86 15.81
CA LEU A 184 3.29 24.69 14.94
C LEU A 184 2.31 23.56 15.27
N ALA A 185 2.04 23.33 16.55
CA ALA A 185 1.07 22.32 16.97
C ALA A 185 -0.38 22.72 16.61
N VAL A 186 -0.70 24.01 16.63
CA VAL A 186 -2.03 24.50 16.20
C VAL A 186 -2.21 24.31 14.69
N VAL A 187 -1.26 24.77 13.89
CA VAL A 187 -1.29 24.65 12.43
C VAL A 187 -1.36 23.17 12.00
N ALA A 188 -0.63 22.28 12.67
CA ALA A 188 -0.70 20.84 12.41
C ALA A 188 -2.11 20.26 12.66
N ARG A 189 -2.79 20.66 13.74
CA ARG A 189 -4.16 20.21 14.06
C ARG A 189 -5.20 20.80 13.10
N GLU A 190 -5.01 22.03 12.65
CA GLU A 190 -5.86 22.66 11.65
C GLU A 190 -5.73 21.96 10.29
N TYR A 191 -4.52 21.57 9.91
CA TYR A 191 -4.25 20.84 8.68
C TYR A 191 -4.85 19.43 8.70
N ALA A 192 -4.66 18.70 9.80
CA ALA A 192 -5.15 17.33 9.95
C ALA A 192 -5.97 17.17 11.25
N PRO A 193 -7.29 17.50 11.20
CA PRO A 193 -8.18 17.31 12.33
C PRO A 193 -8.24 15.84 12.76
N GLY A 194 -8.07 15.58 14.06
CA GLY A 194 -8.14 14.23 14.63
C GLY A 194 -6.82 13.46 14.73
N ILE A 195 -5.73 13.98 14.13
CA ILE A 195 -4.39 13.41 14.29
C ILE A 195 -3.75 13.83 15.64
N GLN A 196 -3.09 12.88 16.30
CA GLN A 196 -2.29 13.14 17.50
C GLN A 196 -1.02 13.92 17.13
N VAL A 197 -0.83 15.10 17.73
CA VAL A 197 0.36 15.93 17.46
C VAL A 197 1.38 15.74 18.58
N ARG A 198 2.54 15.18 18.25
CA ARG A 198 3.70 15.08 19.15
C ARG A 198 4.71 16.15 18.78
N ASN A 199 4.66 17.27 19.50
CA ASN A 199 5.57 18.39 19.30
C ASN A 199 6.83 18.24 20.17
N MET A 200 7.98 18.00 19.55
CA MET A 200 9.30 17.85 20.19
C MET A 200 10.24 19.02 19.86
N VAL A 201 9.71 20.07 19.21
CA VAL A 201 10.49 21.23 18.79
C VAL A 201 11.03 21.98 20.01
N ARG A 202 12.33 22.28 19.97
CA ARG A 202 13.04 23.00 21.04
C ARG A 202 13.00 24.51 20.80
N VAL A 203 13.13 25.29 21.87
CA VAL A 203 13.28 26.74 21.78
C VAL A 203 14.75 27.06 21.97
N SER A 204 15.34 27.72 20.97
CA SER A 204 16.72 28.22 21.02
C SER A 204 16.83 29.38 22.01
N ASP A 205 17.86 29.34 22.84
CA ASP A 205 18.12 30.37 23.85
C ASP A 205 19.05 31.45 23.25
N THR A 206 18.59 32.17 22.22
CA THR A 206 19.36 33.28 21.60
C THR A 206 19.17 34.58 22.39
N GLY A 207 19.36 34.50 23.70
CA GLY A 207 19.34 35.63 24.63
C GLY A 207 20.74 36.06 25.08
N LYS A 208 21.63 36.46 24.15
CA LYS A 208 22.76 37.39 24.40
C LYS A 208 23.48 37.73 23.08
N PRO A 209 23.64 39.03 22.72
CA PRO A 209 24.64 39.40 21.72
C PRO A 209 26.03 39.09 22.29
N GLY A 210 26.84 38.33 21.56
CA GLY A 210 28.27 38.21 21.86
C GLY A 210 28.93 39.60 21.84
N PRO A 211 30.02 39.82 22.61
CA PRO A 211 30.67 41.12 22.65
C PRO A 211 31.11 41.53 21.25
N ALA A 212 30.77 42.77 20.86
CA ALA A 212 31.19 43.36 19.61
C ALA A 212 32.72 43.23 19.47
N GLU A 213 33.15 42.53 18.42
CA GLU A 213 34.55 42.58 18.00
C GLU A 213 34.88 44.03 17.65
N MET A 214 35.67 44.67 18.52
CA MET A 214 36.33 45.90 18.15
C MET A 214 37.45 45.55 17.17
N ILE A 215 37.22 45.87 15.90
CA ILE A 215 38.27 45.91 14.90
C ILE A 215 39.18 47.09 15.28
N SER A 216 40.40 46.79 15.72
CA SER A 216 41.51 47.75 15.81
C SER A 216 42.58 47.39 14.80
#